data_AF-N2JAP6-F1
#
_entry.id   AF-N2JAP6-F1
#
_cell.length_a   1.000
_cell.length_b   1.000
_cell.length_c   1.000
_cell.angle_alpha   90.00
_cell.angle_beta   90.00
_cell.angle_gamma   90.00
#
_symmetry.space_group_name_H-M   'P 1'
#
loop_
_entity.id
_entity.type
_entity.pdbx_description
1 polymer ?
#
loop_
_entity_poly.entity_id
_entity_poly.type
_entity_poly.pdbx_seq_one_letter_code
_entity_poly.pdbx_strand_id
1 'polypeptide(L)'
;MNILLVLTSHDQLGNTGKKTGFWLEEFAAPYYVFKDSGATLTLASPKGGQPPLDPKSDEPEARTEATERFRNDPDAQAALANTVPLASVKADDYDAVFYPGGHGPLWDLSEDQDSIALLEAFYAMGKPTALVCHAPGVLAKVKTADGEPLVKGKQVTGFTNTEEEAVQLTDVVPFLVEDMLKANGGLYSKGADWAPYVLTEGNLITGQNPASSEPAAKAVLEQLSR
;
A
#
# COMPACT_ATOMS: atom_id res chain seq x y z
N MET A 1 14.30 11.90 -8.31
CA MET A 1 13.47 11.13 -7.37
C MET A 1 13.02 9.87 -8.07
N ASN A 2 13.51 8.72 -7.64
CA ASN A 2 13.07 7.41 -8.08
C ASN A 2 12.11 6.85 -7.01
N ILE A 3 10.86 6.55 -7.38
CA ILE A 3 9.87 6.06 -6.43
C ILE A 3 9.38 4.68 -6.89
N LEU A 4 9.40 3.74 -5.97
CA LEU A 4 8.89 2.39 -6.18
C LEU A 4 7.43 2.29 -5.71
N LEU A 5 6.55 1.75 -6.54
CA LEU A 5 5.21 1.34 -6.13
C LEU A 5 5.12 -0.18 -6.16
N VAL A 6 4.72 -0.79 -5.04
CA VAL A 6 4.62 -2.26 -4.91
C VAL A 6 3.16 -2.67 -4.81
N LEU A 7 2.68 -3.42 -5.80
CA LEU A 7 1.30 -3.90 -5.89
C LEU A 7 1.22 -5.40 -5.58
N THR A 8 0.07 -5.84 -5.05
CA THR A 8 -0.23 -7.27 -4.87
C THR A 8 -0.28 -8.01 -6.22
N SER A 9 -0.03 -9.31 -6.18
CA SER A 9 -0.25 -10.31 -7.23
C SER A 9 -1.34 -11.32 -6.86
N HIS A 10 -2.09 -11.06 -5.77
CA HIS A 10 -3.16 -11.91 -5.26
C HIS A 10 -4.53 -11.50 -5.82
N ASP A 11 -5.28 -12.45 -6.39
CA ASP A 11 -6.51 -12.16 -7.14
C ASP A 11 -7.78 -12.81 -6.56
N GLN A 12 -7.70 -13.51 -5.43
CA GLN A 12 -8.82 -14.25 -4.84
C GLN A 12 -9.18 -13.73 -3.46
N LEU A 13 -10.46 -13.47 -3.22
CA LEU A 13 -10.92 -13.01 -1.92
C LEU A 13 -11.18 -14.21 -1.00
N GLY A 14 -10.11 -14.76 -0.44
CA GLY A 14 -10.14 -16.00 0.34
C GLY A 14 -10.83 -17.14 -0.42
N ASN A 15 -11.70 -17.89 0.27
CA ASN A 15 -12.45 -19.01 -0.32
C ASN A 15 -13.85 -18.61 -0.81
N THR A 16 -14.12 -17.32 -1.00
CA THR A 16 -15.47 -16.83 -1.36
C THR A 16 -15.85 -17.07 -2.82
N GLY A 17 -14.88 -17.40 -3.67
CA GLY A 17 -15.04 -17.46 -5.13
C GLY A 17 -15.07 -16.08 -5.80
N LYS A 18 -14.97 -14.98 -5.05
CA LYS A 18 -14.90 -13.62 -5.58
C LYS A 18 -13.44 -13.22 -5.87
N LYS A 19 -13.27 -12.24 -6.75
CA LYS A 19 -11.97 -11.64 -7.08
C LYS A 19 -11.65 -10.49 -6.13
N THR A 20 -10.35 -10.26 -5.95
CA THR A 20 -9.79 -9.05 -5.31
C THR A 20 -8.49 -8.68 -6.03
N GLY A 21 -7.75 -7.72 -5.48
CA GLY A 21 -6.52 -7.22 -6.03
C GLY A 21 -6.05 -5.98 -5.28
N PHE A 22 -5.31 -5.12 -5.98
CA PHE A 22 -5.08 -3.76 -5.49
C PHE A 22 -6.33 -2.90 -5.70
N TRP A 23 -6.49 -1.85 -4.89
CA TRP A 23 -7.57 -0.87 -5.06
C TRP A 23 -7.15 0.25 -6.03
N LEU A 24 -7.93 0.52 -7.09
CA LEU A 24 -7.52 1.41 -8.19
C LEU A 24 -7.12 2.81 -7.73
N GLU A 25 -7.95 3.45 -6.91
CA GLU A 25 -7.68 4.80 -6.39
C GLU A 25 -6.34 4.85 -5.64
N GLU A 26 -6.05 3.80 -4.86
CA GLU A 26 -4.85 3.73 -4.04
C GLU A 26 -3.57 3.54 -4.85
N PHE A 27 -3.69 3.16 -6.12
CA PHE A 27 -2.60 3.18 -7.07
C PHE A 27 -2.61 4.46 -7.92
N ALA A 28 -3.74 4.81 -8.51
CA ALA A 28 -3.85 5.88 -9.50
C ALA A 28 -3.54 7.26 -8.88
N ALA A 29 -4.10 7.57 -7.71
CA ALA A 29 -3.86 8.86 -7.07
C ALA A 29 -2.38 9.05 -6.68
N PRO A 30 -1.71 8.11 -5.97
CA PRO A 30 -0.28 8.20 -5.72
C PRO A 30 0.57 8.23 -6.98
N TYR A 31 0.25 7.39 -7.97
CA TYR A 31 0.97 7.35 -9.25
C TYR A 31 1.02 8.74 -9.90
N TYR A 32 -0.12 9.44 -9.96
CA TYR A 32 -0.16 10.78 -10.55
C TYR A 32 0.45 11.87 -9.68
N VAL A 33 0.28 11.81 -8.35
CA VAL A 33 1.00 12.72 -7.42
C VAL A 33 2.50 12.64 -7.67
N PHE A 34 3.05 11.43 -7.79
CA PHE A 34 4.48 11.24 -8.03
C PHE A 34 4.90 11.59 -9.46
N LYS A 35 4.16 11.13 -10.48
CA LYS A 35 4.44 11.41 -11.90
C LYS A 35 4.46 12.91 -12.17
N ASP A 36 3.48 13.65 -11.65
CA ASP A 36 3.36 15.09 -11.87
C ASP A 36 4.42 15.90 -11.09
N SER A 37 5.01 15.33 -10.05
CA SER A 37 6.19 15.90 -9.37
C SER A 37 7.50 15.74 -10.16
N GLY A 38 7.48 15.01 -11.29
CA GLY A 38 8.67 14.69 -12.08
C GLY A 38 9.47 13.49 -11.57
N ALA A 39 8.90 12.67 -10.66
CA ALA A 39 9.53 11.45 -10.21
C ALA A 39 9.55 10.39 -11.31
N THR A 40 10.63 9.59 -11.35
CA THR A 40 10.69 8.37 -12.16
C THR A 40 10.07 7.24 -11.35
N LEU A 41 9.06 6.57 -11.91
CA LEU A 41 8.30 5.53 -11.22
C LEU A 41 8.69 4.14 -11.73
N THR A 42 8.91 3.22 -10.79
CA THR A 42 8.96 1.79 -11.09
C THR A 42 7.81 1.10 -10.40
N LEU A 43 7.11 0.24 -11.13
CA LEU A 43 6.02 -0.57 -10.60
C LEU A 43 6.52 -2.00 -10.44
N ALA A 44 6.30 -2.58 -9.27
CA ALA A 44 6.68 -3.95 -8.96
C ALA A 44 5.50 -4.73 -8.39
N SER A 45 5.50 -6.05 -8.60
CA SER A 45 4.59 -6.96 -7.93
C SER A 45 5.28 -8.31 -7.72
N PRO A 46 4.86 -9.15 -6.75
CA PRO A 46 5.52 -10.43 -6.49
C PRO A 46 5.76 -11.28 -7.75
N LYS A 47 4.78 -11.34 -8.65
CA LYS A 47 4.86 -12.13 -9.89
C LYS A 47 5.40 -11.34 -11.09
N GLY A 48 5.51 -10.02 -11.00
CA GLY A 48 5.67 -9.15 -12.16
C GLY A 48 4.46 -9.21 -13.11
N GLY A 49 4.55 -8.50 -14.24
CA GLY A 49 3.47 -8.40 -15.22
C GLY A 49 2.28 -7.58 -14.70
N GLN A 50 1.06 -7.93 -15.12
CA GLN A 50 -0.16 -7.21 -14.75
C GLN A 50 -0.64 -7.64 -13.35
N PRO A 51 -0.59 -6.76 -12.32
CA PRO A 51 -1.19 -7.04 -11.03
C PRO A 51 -2.72 -7.07 -11.16
N PRO A 52 -3.42 -7.92 -10.37
CA PRO A 52 -4.87 -8.01 -10.37
C PRO A 52 -5.49 -6.77 -9.73
N LEU A 53 -6.52 -6.24 -10.38
CA LEU A 53 -7.35 -5.14 -9.88
C LEU A 53 -8.52 -5.70 -9.07
N ASP A 54 -8.83 -5.13 -7.90
CA ASP A 54 -10.11 -5.41 -7.25
C ASP A 54 -11.26 -4.81 -8.09
N PRO A 55 -12.19 -5.62 -8.62
CA PRO A 55 -13.24 -5.12 -9.50
C PRO A 55 -14.12 -4.03 -8.86
N LYS A 56 -14.31 -4.07 -7.53
CA LYS A 56 -15.14 -3.07 -6.83
C LYS A 56 -14.53 -1.68 -6.88
N SER A 57 -13.20 -1.61 -6.95
CA SER A 57 -12.49 -0.33 -7.02
C SER A 57 -12.62 0.39 -8.37
N ASP A 58 -13.21 -0.29 -9.36
CA ASP A 58 -13.45 0.23 -10.71
C ASP A 58 -14.94 0.53 -10.98
N GLU A 59 -15.83 0.22 -10.03
CA GLU A 59 -17.26 0.52 -10.12
C GLU A 59 -17.51 2.03 -10.11
N PRO A 60 -18.59 2.53 -10.77
CA PRO A 60 -18.87 3.97 -10.88
C PRO A 60 -18.80 4.76 -9.57
N GLU A 61 -19.22 4.15 -8.46
CA GLU A 61 -19.26 4.75 -7.13
C GLU A 61 -17.87 4.90 -6.49
N ALA A 62 -16.89 4.11 -6.93
CA ALA A 62 -15.50 4.15 -6.45
C ALA A 62 -14.61 5.06 -7.30
N ARG A 63 -15.14 5.64 -8.38
CA ARG A 63 -14.34 6.42 -9.32
C ARG A 63 -14.04 7.81 -8.80
N THR A 64 -12.81 8.22 -9.07
CA THR A 64 -12.25 9.53 -8.79
C THR A 64 -11.66 10.13 -10.06
N GLU A 65 -11.25 11.39 -9.99
CA GLU A 65 -10.51 12.05 -11.07
C GLU A 65 -9.23 11.29 -11.44
N ALA A 66 -8.49 10.75 -10.46
CA ALA A 66 -7.27 9.98 -10.71
C ALA A 66 -7.55 8.66 -11.42
N THR A 67 -8.59 7.93 -11.01
CA THR A 67 -8.98 6.68 -11.68
C THR A 67 -9.46 6.92 -13.12
N GLU A 68 -10.22 7.99 -13.36
CA GLU A 68 -10.67 8.36 -14.71
C GLU A 68 -9.50 8.83 -15.59
N ARG A 69 -8.53 9.56 -15.03
CA ARG A 69 -7.28 9.88 -15.72
C ARG A 69 -6.52 8.61 -16.10
N PHE A 70 -6.41 7.65 -15.17
CA PHE A 70 -5.75 6.37 -15.42
C PHE A 70 -6.41 5.57 -16.55
N ARG A 71 -7.74 5.54 -16.63
CA ARG A 71 -8.48 4.88 -17.72
C ARG A 71 -8.16 5.45 -19.11
N ASN A 72 -7.77 6.72 -19.17
CA ASN A 72 -7.49 7.42 -20.42
C ASN A 72 -5.98 7.62 -20.69
N ASP A 73 -5.11 7.02 -19.88
CA ASP A 73 -3.65 7.12 -19.99
C ASP A 73 -3.05 5.77 -20.40
N PRO A 74 -2.85 5.51 -21.71
CA PRO A 74 -2.34 4.23 -22.19
C PRO A 74 -0.91 3.96 -21.72
N ASP A 75 -0.11 4.99 -21.45
CA ASP A 75 1.26 4.82 -20.94
C ASP A 75 1.25 4.35 -19.49
N ALA A 76 0.36 4.91 -18.65
CA ALA A 76 0.18 4.43 -17.27
C ALA A 76 -0.36 3.00 -17.23
N GLN A 77 -1.30 2.66 -18.12
CA GLN A 77 -1.80 1.29 -18.26
C GLN A 77 -0.71 0.32 -18.72
N ALA A 78 0.12 0.72 -19.69
CA ALA A 78 1.26 -0.08 -20.13
C ALA A 78 2.29 -0.26 -19.01
N ALA A 79 2.57 0.77 -18.21
CA ALA A 79 3.44 0.66 -17.05
C ALA A 79 2.88 -0.36 -16.03
N LEU A 80 1.58 -0.28 -15.72
CA LEU A 80 0.91 -1.22 -14.82
C LEU A 80 0.94 -2.65 -15.35
N ALA A 81 0.74 -2.85 -16.66
CA ALA A 81 0.75 -4.18 -17.28
C ALA A 81 2.14 -4.85 -17.27
N ASN A 82 3.21 -4.09 -17.03
CA ASN A 82 4.59 -4.54 -17.11
C ASN A 82 5.34 -4.32 -15.79
N THR A 83 4.72 -4.63 -14.64
CA THR A 83 5.45 -4.55 -13.36
C THR A 83 6.65 -5.49 -13.36
N VAL A 84 7.75 -5.05 -12.74
CA VAL A 84 8.91 -5.93 -12.54
C VAL A 84 8.63 -6.93 -11.41
N PRO A 85 9.19 -8.15 -11.45
CA PRO A 85 9.11 -9.06 -10.31
C PRO A 85 9.74 -8.45 -9.07
N LEU A 86 9.05 -8.51 -7.93
CA LEU A 86 9.49 -7.91 -6.67
C LEU A 86 10.89 -8.41 -6.25
N ALA A 87 11.18 -9.69 -6.44
CA ALA A 87 12.48 -10.30 -6.17
C ALA A 87 13.68 -9.67 -6.93
N SER A 88 13.42 -8.90 -7.99
CA SER A 88 14.47 -8.20 -8.76
C SER A 88 14.78 -6.79 -8.24
N VAL A 89 13.95 -6.28 -7.33
CA VAL A 89 14.01 -4.90 -6.83
C VAL A 89 15.02 -4.79 -5.69
N LYS A 90 15.81 -3.71 -5.69
CA LYS A 90 16.71 -3.36 -4.59
C LYS A 90 16.35 -2.00 -4.05
N ALA A 91 16.22 -1.89 -2.73
CA ALA A 91 15.85 -0.64 -2.09
C ALA A 91 16.90 0.48 -2.31
N ASP A 92 18.15 0.16 -2.62
CA ASP A 92 19.20 1.14 -2.98
C ASP A 92 18.86 1.99 -4.22
N ASP A 93 18.11 1.44 -5.17
CA ASP A 93 17.83 2.07 -6.46
C ASP A 93 16.74 3.17 -6.39
N TYR A 94 16.06 3.29 -5.25
CA TYR A 94 14.91 4.16 -5.05
C TYR A 94 15.08 5.09 -3.87
N ASP A 95 14.42 6.23 -3.91
CA ASP A 95 14.41 7.22 -2.83
C ASP A 95 13.27 6.97 -1.85
N ALA A 96 12.16 6.37 -2.29
CA ALA A 96 11.00 6.03 -1.47
C ALA A 96 10.24 4.81 -2.01
N VAL A 97 9.40 4.21 -1.16
CA VAL A 97 8.49 3.14 -1.54
C VAL A 97 7.05 3.43 -1.10
N PHE A 98 6.09 3.08 -1.94
CA PHE A 98 4.66 3.20 -1.69
C PHE A 98 3.94 1.88 -1.96
N TYR A 99 3.13 1.42 -1.02
CA TYR A 99 2.30 0.22 -1.14
C TYR A 99 0.81 0.62 -1.15
N PRO A 100 0.15 0.56 -2.32
CA PRO A 100 -1.30 0.59 -2.40
C PRO A 100 -1.93 -0.61 -1.69
N GLY A 101 -3.10 -0.42 -1.09
CA GLY A 101 -3.92 -1.46 -0.50
C GLY A 101 -4.86 -2.11 -1.52
N GLY A 102 -6.14 -2.28 -1.13
CA GLY A 102 -6.99 -3.39 -1.59
C GLY A 102 -6.76 -4.63 -0.73
N HIS A 103 -7.63 -5.63 -0.76
CA HIS A 103 -7.49 -6.77 0.18
C HIS A 103 -6.35 -7.73 -0.18
N GLY A 104 -5.93 -7.79 -1.45
CA GLY A 104 -4.90 -8.73 -1.94
C GLY A 104 -3.58 -8.78 -1.15
N PRO A 105 -2.95 -7.64 -0.76
CA PRO A 105 -1.71 -7.59 0.03
C PRO A 105 -1.71 -8.43 1.30
N LEU A 106 -2.88 -8.70 1.90
CA LEU A 106 -2.97 -9.51 3.12
C LEU A 106 -2.61 -10.98 2.91
N TRP A 107 -2.71 -11.50 1.68
CA TRP A 107 -2.43 -12.90 1.37
C TRP A 107 -1.06 -13.14 0.74
N ASP A 108 -0.49 -12.17 0.04
CA ASP A 108 0.81 -12.34 -0.60
C ASP A 108 1.89 -11.46 0.02
N LEU A 109 1.75 -10.14 -0.05
CA LEU A 109 2.82 -9.21 0.36
C LEU A 109 3.18 -9.32 1.85
N SER A 110 2.22 -9.64 2.72
CA SER A 110 2.43 -9.88 4.17
C SER A 110 3.23 -11.15 4.49
N GLU A 111 3.30 -12.09 3.54
CA GLU A 111 3.95 -13.39 3.66
C GLU A 111 5.22 -13.50 2.81
N ASP A 112 5.34 -12.66 1.79
CA ASP A 112 6.43 -12.62 0.82
C ASP A 112 7.74 -12.14 1.45
N GLN A 113 8.78 -12.98 1.35
CA GLN A 113 10.07 -12.70 1.99
C GLN A 113 10.82 -11.55 1.32
N ASP A 114 10.64 -11.35 0.01
CA ASP A 114 11.25 -10.22 -0.70
C ASP A 114 10.56 -8.91 -0.30
N SER A 115 9.23 -8.90 -0.17
CA SER A 115 8.46 -7.77 0.36
C SER A 115 8.88 -7.38 1.78
N ILE A 116 9.00 -8.38 2.67
CA ILE A 116 9.45 -8.15 4.06
C ILE A 116 10.85 -7.54 4.06
N ALA A 117 11.82 -8.20 3.41
CA ALA A 117 13.21 -7.73 3.37
C ALA A 117 13.33 -6.34 2.73
N LEU A 118 12.52 -6.05 1.71
CA LEU A 118 12.50 -4.75 1.06
C LEU A 118 12.07 -3.65 2.03
N LEU A 119 10.97 -3.83 2.77
CA LEU A 119 10.48 -2.87 3.75
C LEU A 119 11.47 -2.67 4.91
N GLU A 120 12.10 -3.74 5.39
CA GLU A 120 13.17 -3.64 6.40
C GLU A 120 14.33 -2.80 5.88
N ALA A 121 14.75 -3.00 4.62
CA ALA A 121 15.83 -2.26 4.00
C ALA A 121 15.51 -0.77 3.80
N PHE A 122 14.33 -0.44 3.24
CA PHE A 122 13.89 0.96 3.08
C PHE A 122 13.88 1.70 4.42
N TYR A 123 13.31 1.08 5.45
CA TYR A 123 13.22 1.68 6.76
C TYR A 123 14.59 1.84 7.43
N ALA A 124 15.47 0.84 7.34
CA ALA A 124 16.84 0.90 7.87
C ALA A 124 17.68 1.99 7.18
N MET A 125 17.45 2.25 5.89
CA MET A 125 18.08 3.34 5.14
C MET A 125 17.47 4.71 5.43
N GLY A 126 16.43 4.78 6.25
CA GLY A 126 15.74 6.03 6.56
C GLY A 126 14.97 6.61 5.38
N LYS A 127 14.56 5.79 4.42
CA LYS A 127 13.83 6.21 3.22
C LYS A 127 12.32 6.25 3.50
N PRO A 128 11.58 7.25 2.98
CA PRO A 128 10.13 7.30 3.12
C PRO A 128 9.47 6.00 2.67
N THR A 129 8.67 5.42 3.55
CA THR A 129 8.00 4.13 3.38
C THR A 129 6.52 4.31 3.67
N ALA A 130 5.69 4.29 2.62
CA ALA A 130 4.26 4.59 2.72
C ALA A 130 3.39 3.36 2.41
N LEU A 131 2.38 3.11 3.24
CA LEU A 131 1.42 2.02 3.06
C LEU A 131 0.00 2.52 3.36
N VAL A 132 -0.98 2.19 2.52
CA VAL A 132 -2.37 2.69 2.67
C VAL A 132 -3.38 1.54 2.73
N CYS A 133 -4.48 1.77 3.46
CA CYS A 133 -5.63 0.86 3.56
C CYS A 133 -5.23 -0.48 4.18
N HIS A 134 -5.27 -1.58 3.43
CA HIS A 134 -4.83 -2.89 3.92
C HIS A 134 -3.32 -3.10 3.84
N ALA A 135 -2.58 -2.29 3.08
CA ALA A 135 -1.14 -2.45 2.92
C ALA A 135 -0.33 -2.31 4.23
N PRO A 136 -0.72 -1.50 5.24
CA PRO A 136 -0.14 -1.58 6.59
C PRO A 136 -0.16 -3.01 7.19
N GLY A 137 -1.08 -3.86 6.74
CA GLY A 137 -1.12 -5.30 7.02
C GLY A 137 0.18 -6.04 6.64
N VAL A 138 0.89 -5.56 5.63
CA VAL A 138 2.17 -6.12 5.16
C VAL A 138 3.27 -6.00 6.22
N LEU A 139 3.15 -5.04 7.16
CA LEU A 139 4.10 -4.85 8.24
C LEU A 139 4.03 -5.95 9.32
N ALA A 140 3.13 -6.93 9.20
CA ALA A 140 2.92 -7.98 10.19
C ALA A 140 4.20 -8.74 10.58
N LYS A 141 5.13 -8.91 9.64
CA LYS A 141 6.37 -9.66 9.83
C LYS A 141 7.65 -8.83 9.65
N VAL A 142 7.50 -7.53 9.37
CA VAL A 142 8.62 -6.61 9.14
C VAL A 142 9.23 -6.19 10.47
N LYS A 143 10.55 -6.31 10.60
CA LYS A 143 11.27 -6.05 11.83
C LYS A 143 12.32 -4.95 11.69
N THR A 144 12.69 -4.36 12.81
CA THR A 144 13.89 -3.51 12.90
C THR A 144 15.15 -4.38 12.94
N ALA A 145 16.33 -3.74 12.81
CA ALA A 145 17.62 -4.43 12.95
C ALA A 145 17.81 -5.14 14.30
N ASP A 146 17.10 -4.69 15.34
CA ASP A 146 17.11 -5.29 16.68
C ASP A 146 16.14 -6.50 16.79
N GLY A 147 15.43 -6.85 15.71
CA GLY A 147 14.51 -7.98 15.63
C GLY A 147 13.11 -7.73 16.19
N GLU A 148 12.80 -6.49 16.58
CA GLU A 148 11.49 -6.07 17.08
C GLU A 148 10.54 -5.73 15.92
N PRO A 149 9.21 -5.90 16.06
CA PRO A 149 8.26 -5.46 15.04
C PRO A 149 8.47 -3.98 14.69
N LEU A 150 8.51 -3.66 13.39
CA LEU A 150 8.82 -2.30 12.92
C LEU A 150 7.87 -1.25 13.51
N VAL A 151 6.59 -1.61 13.67
CA VAL A 151 5.54 -0.72 14.18
C VAL A 151 5.56 -0.52 15.70
N LYS A 152 6.37 -1.26 16.46
CA LYS A 152 6.38 -1.20 17.93
C LYS A 152 6.67 0.21 18.44
N GLY A 153 5.73 0.76 19.20
CA GLY A 153 5.80 2.10 19.77
C GLY A 153 5.60 3.26 18.78
N LYS A 154 5.24 2.97 17.52
CA LYS A 154 5.02 3.98 16.47
C LYS A 154 3.54 4.33 16.34
N GLN A 155 3.25 5.58 16.04
CA GLN A 155 1.90 5.99 15.63
C GLN A 155 1.62 5.43 14.23
N VAL A 156 0.56 4.64 14.10
CA VAL A 156 0.20 3.95 12.85
C VAL A 156 -1.30 3.95 12.65
N THR A 157 -1.72 3.83 11.39
CA THR A 157 -3.12 3.62 11.00
C THR A 157 -3.18 2.62 9.84
N GLY A 158 -4.39 2.27 9.42
CA GLY A 158 -4.67 1.32 8.35
C GLY A 158 -6.18 1.09 8.30
N PHE A 159 -6.63 0.17 7.44
CA PHE A 159 -8.05 -0.09 7.29
C PHE A 159 -8.63 -0.56 8.63
N THR A 160 -9.70 0.11 9.03
CA THR A 160 -10.24 -0.06 10.38
C THR A 160 -11.09 -1.32 10.47
N ASN A 161 -11.22 -1.88 11.67
CA ASN A 161 -12.14 -3.01 11.88
C ASN A 161 -13.59 -2.64 11.54
N THR A 162 -13.98 -1.38 11.75
CA THR A 162 -15.33 -0.86 11.47
C THR A 162 -15.60 -0.73 9.98
N GLU A 163 -14.61 -0.28 9.20
CA GLU A 163 -14.70 -0.29 7.73
C GLU A 163 -14.71 -1.74 7.18
N GLU A 164 -13.92 -2.65 7.77
CA GLU A 164 -13.92 -4.08 7.38
C GLU A 164 -15.27 -4.77 7.65
N GLU A 165 -15.87 -4.49 8.80
CA GLU A 165 -17.22 -4.96 9.15
C GLU A 165 -18.26 -4.40 8.17
N ALA A 166 -18.17 -3.11 7.83
CA ALA A 166 -19.09 -2.46 6.90
C ALA A 166 -19.06 -3.08 5.49
N VAL A 167 -17.90 -3.58 5.05
CA VAL A 167 -17.77 -4.31 3.77
C VAL A 167 -18.03 -5.81 3.89
N GLN A 168 -18.34 -6.29 5.10
CA GLN A 168 -18.71 -7.68 5.43
C GLN A 168 -17.61 -8.71 5.11
N LEU A 169 -16.35 -8.34 5.38
CA LEU A 169 -15.19 -9.19 5.08
C LEU A 169 -14.35 -9.56 6.30
N THR A 170 -14.81 -9.19 7.51
CA THR A 170 -14.16 -9.51 8.80
C THR A 170 -13.77 -10.98 8.93
N ASP A 171 -14.68 -11.90 8.56
CA ASP A 171 -14.44 -13.35 8.65
C ASP A 171 -13.80 -13.96 7.38
N VAL A 172 -13.46 -13.12 6.40
CA VAL A 172 -12.88 -13.54 5.11
C VAL A 172 -11.39 -13.24 5.05
N VAL A 173 -10.97 -12.07 5.54
CA VAL A 173 -9.56 -11.67 5.57
C VAL A 173 -8.75 -12.59 6.48
N PRO A 174 -7.45 -12.82 6.19
CA PRO A 174 -6.62 -13.72 7.01
C PRO A 174 -6.35 -13.15 8.40
N PHE A 175 -6.42 -11.82 8.54
CA PHE A 175 -6.34 -11.09 9.80
C PHE A 175 -6.89 -9.68 9.61
N LEU A 176 -7.28 -9.03 10.70
CA LEU A 176 -7.68 -7.63 10.72
C LEU A 176 -6.46 -6.72 10.88
N VAL A 177 -6.34 -5.70 10.04
CA VAL A 177 -5.16 -4.81 9.98
C VAL A 177 -5.00 -4.02 11.27
N GLU A 178 -6.08 -3.42 11.77
CA GLU A 178 -6.10 -2.68 13.05
C GLU A 178 -5.65 -3.56 14.23
N ASP A 179 -6.14 -4.81 14.31
CA ASP A 179 -5.77 -5.72 15.39
C ASP A 179 -4.31 -6.20 15.27
N MET A 180 -3.86 -6.51 14.05
CA MET A 180 -2.48 -6.90 13.79
C MET A 180 -1.52 -5.78 14.20
N LEU A 181 -1.78 -4.53 13.80
CA LEU A 181 -0.93 -3.39 14.13
C LEU A 181 -0.82 -3.19 15.64
N LYS A 182 -1.93 -3.31 16.38
CA LYS A 182 -1.95 -3.24 17.85
C LYS A 182 -1.19 -4.40 18.48
N ALA A 183 -1.37 -5.63 17.98
CA ALA A 183 -0.69 -6.82 18.48
C ALA A 183 0.83 -6.73 18.32
N ASN A 184 1.31 -6.08 17.25
CA ASN A 184 2.72 -5.78 17.02
C ASN A 184 3.23 -4.55 17.80
N GLY A 185 2.42 -4.00 18.71
CA GLY A 185 2.79 -2.88 19.57
C GLY A 185 2.69 -1.50 18.90
N GLY A 186 2.04 -1.40 17.75
CA GLY A 186 1.72 -0.13 17.11
C GLY A 186 0.71 0.68 17.93
N LEU A 187 0.96 1.97 18.06
CA LEU A 187 0.04 2.93 18.67
C LEU A 187 -1.03 3.31 17.63
N TYR A 188 -1.94 2.37 17.40
CA TYR A 188 -2.97 2.51 16.37
C TYR A 188 -3.98 3.62 16.71
N SER A 189 -4.26 4.48 15.75
CA SER A 189 -5.41 5.40 15.78
C SER A 189 -6.10 5.47 14.42
N LYS A 190 -7.35 5.95 14.43
CA LYS A 190 -8.20 6.09 13.25
C LYS A 190 -9.00 7.38 13.26
N GLY A 191 -9.30 7.88 12.07
CA GLY A 191 -10.29 8.91 11.83
C GLY A 191 -11.70 8.33 11.77
N ALA A 192 -12.64 9.11 11.22
CA ALA A 192 -13.95 8.59 10.86
C ALA A 192 -13.80 7.59 9.69
N ASP A 193 -14.65 6.58 9.64
CA ASP A 193 -14.69 5.64 8.52
C ASP A 193 -14.85 6.39 7.19
N TRP A 194 -14.12 5.96 6.16
CA TRP A 194 -14.09 6.53 4.80
C TRP A 194 -13.51 7.95 4.68
N ALA A 195 -13.20 8.61 5.79
CA ALA A 195 -12.53 9.91 5.78
C ALA A 195 -11.01 9.74 5.61
N PRO A 196 -10.32 10.71 4.97
CA PRO A 196 -8.87 10.68 4.89
C PRO A 196 -8.25 10.80 6.29
N TYR A 197 -7.34 9.88 6.59
CA TYR A 197 -6.53 9.88 7.81
C TYR A 197 -5.15 9.29 7.51
N VAL A 198 -4.10 10.06 7.77
CA VAL A 198 -2.70 9.71 7.51
C VAL A 198 -1.87 10.05 8.73
N LEU A 199 -0.96 9.16 9.09
CA LEU A 199 0.05 9.37 10.12
C LEU A 199 1.43 9.25 9.51
N THR A 200 2.36 10.05 10.02
CA THR A 200 3.78 10.02 9.68
C THR A 200 4.58 9.92 10.96
N GLU A 201 5.28 8.80 11.15
CA GLU A 201 6.12 8.53 12.30
C GLU A 201 7.55 8.24 11.83
N GLY A 202 8.43 9.23 11.95
CA GLY A 202 9.74 9.20 11.29
C GLY A 202 9.57 9.05 9.77
N ASN A 203 10.11 7.97 9.21
CA ASN A 203 10.04 7.67 7.78
C ASN A 203 8.91 6.68 7.42
N LEU A 204 8.11 6.24 8.39
CA LEU A 204 6.94 5.39 8.14
C LEU A 204 5.70 6.28 7.99
N ILE A 205 5.01 6.13 6.85
CA ILE A 205 3.76 6.81 6.54
C ILE A 205 2.68 5.76 6.39
N THR A 206 1.58 5.90 7.13
CA THR A 206 0.44 4.98 7.02
C THR A 206 -0.85 5.74 6.77
N GLY A 207 -1.67 5.26 5.85
CA GLY A 207 -2.99 5.82 5.53
C GLY A 207 -4.12 4.83 5.79
N GLN A 208 -5.25 5.32 6.31
CA GLN A 208 -6.37 4.50 6.76
C GLN A 208 -7.10 3.75 5.63
N ASN A 209 -7.42 4.40 4.52
CA ASN A 209 -8.37 3.87 3.53
C ASN A 209 -8.10 4.51 2.13
N PRO A 210 -8.90 4.22 1.08
CA PRO A 210 -8.66 4.79 -0.24
C PRO A 210 -8.55 6.32 -0.28
N ALA A 211 -9.36 7.03 0.53
CA ALA A 211 -9.32 8.49 0.61
C ALA A 211 -8.00 9.03 1.21
N SER A 212 -7.23 8.19 1.90
CA SER A 212 -5.91 8.52 2.43
C SER A 212 -4.77 8.36 1.41
N SER A 213 -5.02 7.83 0.22
CA SER A 213 -3.96 7.52 -0.77
C SER A 213 -3.23 8.77 -1.27
N GLU A 214 -3.96 9.77 -1.77
CA GLU A 214 -3.37 11.03 -2.25
C GLU A 214 -2.65 11.81 -1.13
N PRO A 215 -3.24 12.01 0.07
CA PRO A 215 -2.52 12.65 1.18
C PRO A 215 -1.25 11.91 1.61
N ALA A 216 -1.26 10.57 1.62
CA ALA A 216 -0.07 9.78 1.94
C ALA A 216 1.03 9.95 0.89
N ALA A 217 0.68 10.00 -0.40
CA ALA A 217 1.64 10.27 -1.47
C ALA A 217 2.25 11.68 -1.36
N LYS A 218 1.44 12.68 -1.00
CA LYS A 218 1.94 14.05 -0.73
C LYS A 218 2.93 14.07 0.44
N ALA A 219 2.64 13.34 1.52
CA ALA A 219 3.55 13.23 2.66
C ALA A 219 4.91 12.61 2.27
N VAL A 220 4.94 11.64 1.36
CA VAL A 220 6.19 11.09 0.81
C VAL A 220 6.99 12.18 0.09
N LEU A 221 6.36 12.95 -0.81
CA LEU A 221 7.03 14.03 -1.54
C LEU A 221 7.54 15.14 -0.60
N GLU A 222 6.78 15.47 0.44
CA GLU A 222 7.21 16.42 1.46
C GLU A 222 8.46 15.96 2.21
N GLN A 223 8.63 14.65 2.44
CA GLN A 223 9.85 14.12 3.05
C GLN A 223 11.05 14.15 2.09
N LEU A 224 10.83 13.83 0.81
CA LEU A 224 11.89 13.83 -0.22
C LEU A 224 12.38 15.24 -0.61
N SER A 225 11.62 16.28 -0.26
CA SER A 225 11.94 17.67 -0.57
C SER A 225 12.75 18.39 0.53
N ARG A 226 13.11 17.68 1.60
CA ARG A 226 13.83 18.23 2.77
C ARG A 226 15.35 18.18 2.64
#